data_AF-X1R435-F1
#
_entry.id   AF-X1R435-F1
#
_cell.length_a   1.000
_cell.length_b   1.000
_cell.length_c   1.000
_cell.angle_alpha   90.00
_cell.angle_beta   90.00
_cell.angle_gamma   90.00
#
_symmetry.space_group_name_H-M   'P 1'
#
loop_
_entity.id
_entity.type
_entity.pdbx_description
1 polymer ?
#
loop_
_entity_poly.entity_id
_entity_poly.type
_entity_poly.pdbx_seq_one_letter_code
_entity_poly.pdbx_strand_id
1 'polypeptide(L)'
;MKFRPKWGMRKIILRFGALKVVGMLISFVLLVIVQSSSLAMIGLIISTFFGGYGVFVVPTMYLSADEDEINNGTRREGMLLGMNALFTKPAASLGPIVATIVLELFLYNSGSDIQSAFTLIGIDILFLLIPAIVTAISLIFMYFYPLHGEKLKDMRVKLDQIHIEKKAKMKT
;
A
#
# COMPACT_ATOMS: atom_id res chain seq x y z
N MET A 1 -3.72 10.44 15.86
CA MET A 1 -3.55 10.61 14.39
C MET A 1 -4.14 11.95 13.91
N LYS A 2 -3.34 13.03 13.85
CA LYS A 2 -3.83 14.40 13.55
C LYS A 2 -4.11 14.70 12.06
N PHE A 3 -3.70 13.83 11.12
CA PHE A 3 -3.84 14.06 9.66
C PHE A 3 -5.16 13.55 9.06
N ARG A 4 -5.79 12.54 9.68
CA ARG A 4 -7.05 11.94 9.22
C ARG A 4 -8.21 12.94 9.09
N PRO A 5 -8.42 13.91 10.01
CA PRO A 5 -9.55 14.83 9.95
C PRO A 5 -9.44 15.86 8.81
N LYS A 6 -8.23 16.30 8.46
CA LYS A 6 -8.03 17.40 7.51
C LYS A 6 -7.94 16.94 6.05
N TRP A 7 -7.31 15.78 5.79
CA TRP A 7 -6.97 15.37 4.42
C TRP A 7 -7.80 14.18 3.92
N GLY A 8 -8.35 13.36 4.82
CA GLY A 8 -9.03 12.12 4.46
C GLY A 8 -8.06 11.03 3.99
N MET A 9 -8.40 9.77 4.26
CA MET A 9 -7.50 8.62 4.09
C MET A 9 -7.09 8.42 2.62
N ARG A 10 -8.04 8.51 1.69
CA ARG A 10 -7.78 8.38 0.25
C ARG A 10 -6.76 9.38 -0.28
N LYS A 11 -6.89 10.67 0.07
CA LYS A 11 -5.96 11.70 -0.41
C LYS A 11 -4.56 11.51 0.16
N ILE A 12 -4.43 11.03 1.40
CA ILE A 12 -3.14 10.72 2.00
C ILE A 12 -2.47 9.56 1.24
N ILE A 13 -3.19 8.46 1.01
CA ILE A 13 -2.67 7.31 0.25
C ILE A 13 -2.23 7.74 -1.14
N LEU A 14 -3.04 8.51 -1.86
CA LEU A 14 -2.70 8.97 -3.21
C LEU A 14 -1.49 9.91 -3.23
N ARG A 15 -1.43 10.91 -2.34
CA ARG A 15 -0.34 11.90 -2.33
C ARG A 15 0.98 11.31 -1.87
N PHE A 16 0.97 10.58 -0.75
CA PHE A 16 2.18 9.97 -0.21
C PHE A 16 2.63 8.80 -1.08
N GLY A 17 1.69 8.04 -1.65
CA GLY A 17 1.98 7.04 -2.66
C GLY A 17 2.64 7.63 -3.91
N ALA A 18 2.12 8.73 -4.45
CA ALA A 18 2.72 9.39 -5.59
C ALA A 18 4.14 9.89 -5.28
N LEU A 19 4.34 10.51 -4.11
CA LEU A 19 5.67 10.95 -3.64
C LEU A 19 6.64 9.78 -3.46
N LYS A 20 6.17 8.65 -2.94
CA LYS A 20 6.95 7.40 -2.86
C LYS A 20 7.39 6.95 -4.25
N VAL A 21 6.47 6.85 -5.21
CA VAL A 21 6.77 6.41 -6.58
C VAL A 21 7.78 7.34 -7.25
N VAL A 22 7.52 8.65 -7.21
CA VAL A 22 8.42 9.66 -7.80
C VAL A 22 9.79 9.60 -7.14
N GLY A 23 9.85 9.52 -5.81
CA GLY A 23 11.11 9.41 -5.06
C GLY A 23 11.91 8.16 -5.43
N MET A 24 11.25 7.01 -5.57
CA MET A 24 11.89 5.75 -5.98
C MET A 24 12.41 5.82 -7.41
N LEU A 25 11.63 6.37 -8.36
CA LEU A 25 12.05 6.51 -9.75
C LEU A 25 13.23 7.48 -9.91
N ILE A 26 13.19 8.63 -9.23
CA ILE A 26 14.30 9.59 -9.24
C ILE A 26 15.56 8.95 -8.65
N SER A 27 15.43 8.27 -7.51
CA SER A 27 16.57 7.60 -6.86
C SER A 27 17.15 6.51 -7.76
N PHE A 28 16.30 5.73 -8.42
CA PHE A 28 16.72 4.70 -9.37
C PHE A 28 17.49 5.29 -10.57
N VAL A 29 16.97 6.35 -11.19
CA VAL A 29 17.65 7.02 -12.31
C VAL A 29 19.01 7.58 -11.89
N LEU A 30 19.09 8.20 -10.72
CA LEU A 30 20.36 8.72 -10.18
C LEU A 30 21.36 7.60 -9.88
N LEU A 31 20.90 6.45 -9.40
CA LEU A 31 21.75 5.30 -9.11
C LEU A 31 22.34 4.66 -10.35
N VAL A 32 21.57 4.54 -11.43
CA VAL A 32 22.08 4.01 -12.70
C VAL A 32 23.25 4.87 -13.24
N ILE A 33 23.27 6.16 -12.95
CA ILE A 33 24.31 7.10 -13.40
C ILE A 33 25.50 7.13 -12.44
N VAL A 34 25.24 7.24 -11.13
CA VAL A 34 26.27 7.56 -10.12
C VAL A 34 26.80 6.32 -9.40
N GLN A 35 26.03 5.22 -9.36
CA GLN A 35 26.37 3.94 -8.70
C GLN A 35 26.91 4.12 -7.26
N SER A 36 26.26 4.97 -6.47
CA SER A 36 26.66 5.25 -5.08
C SER A 36 25.71 4.62 -4.06
N SER A 37 26.27 3.85 -3.11
CA SER A 37 25.51 3.21 -2.04
C SER A 37 24.76 4.21 -1.15
N SER A 38 25.29 5.42 -0.96
CA SER A 38 24.61 6.47 -0.17
C SER A 38 23.31 6.93 -0.83
N LEU A 39 23.28 7.02 -2.16
CA LEU A 39 22.06 7.36 -2.89
C LEU A 39 21.01 6.25 -2.78
N ALA A 40 21.44 4.99 -2.75
CA ALA A 40 20.54 3.85 -2.56
C ALA A 40 19.88 3.91 -1.18
N MET A 41 20.65 4.21 -0.14
CA MET A 41 20.11 4.40 1.21
C MET A 41 19.10 5.55 1.27
N ILE A 42 19.40 6.70 0.63
CA ILE A 42 18.48 7.83 0.58
C ILE A 42 17.17 7.43 -0.12
N GLY A 43 17.24 6.72 -1.24
CA GLY A 43 16.07 6.22 -1.95
C GLY A 43 15.21 5.28 -1.10
N LEU A 44 15.84 4.38 -0.34
CA LEU A 44 15.14 3.49 0.60
C LEU A 44 14.50 4.24 1.77
N ILE A 45 15.16 5.26 2.32
CA ILE A 45 14.62 6.10 3.40
C ILE A 45 13.38 6.87 2.90
N ILE A 46 13.48 7.49 1.72
CA ILE A 46 12.36 8.20 1.09
C ILE A 46 11.19 7.23 0.86
N SER A 47 11.47 6.05 0.30
CA SER A 47 10.47 5.02 0.06
C SER A 47 9.75 4.60 1.34
N THR A 48 10.51 4.35 2.41
CA THR A 48 9.98 3.88 3.70
C THR A 48 9.15 4.97 4.38
N PHE A 49 9.65 6.21 4.39
CA PHE A 49 8.97 7.34 5.00
C PHE A 49 7.63 7.62 4.33
N PHE A 50 7.62 7.75 3.00
CA PHE A 50 6.38 7.96 2.26
C PHE A 50 5.50 6.71 2.25
N GLY A 51 6.07 5.50 2.31
CA GLY A 51 5.34 4.24 2.46
C GLY A 51 4.50 4.12 3.74
N GLY A 52 4.70 4.99 4.73
CA GLY A 52 3.91 5.05 5.95
C GLY A 52 2.40 5.27 5.75
N TYR A 53 1.95 5.69 4.54
CA TYR A 53 0.52 5.71 4.22
C TYR A 53 -0.15 4.33 4.31
N GLY A 54 0.64 3.24 4.27
CA GLY A 54 0.15 1.86 4.40
C GLY A 54 -0.74 1.63 5.62
N VAL A 55 -0.54 2.40 6.69
CA VAL A 55 -1.38 2.36 7.91
C VAL A 55 -2.86 2.68 7.61
N PHE A 56 -3.16 3.38 6.52
CA PHE A 56 -4.53 3.71 6.12
C PHE A 56 -5.20 2.65 5.24
N VAL A 57 -4.48 1.62 4.78
CA VAL A 57 -5.03 0.57 3.91
C VAL A 57 -6.09 -0.25 4.64
N VAL A 58 -5.78 -0.77 5.83
CA VAL A 58 -6.71 -1.57 6.64
C VAL A 58 -7.95 -0.75 7.06
N PRO A 59 -7.83 0.48 7.59
CA PRO A 59 -8.98 1.35 7.83
C PRO A 59 -9.85 1.63 6.60
N THR A 60 -9.26 1.67 5.40
CA THR A 60 -10.00 1.84 4.15
C THR A 60 -10.78 0.57 3.81
N MET A 61 -10.21 -0.61 4.04
CA MET A 61 -10.92 -1.87 3.89
C MET A 61 -12.14 -1.98 4.82
N TYR A 62 -12.02 -1.51 6.08
CA TYR A 62 -13.16 -1.52 7.01
C TYR A 62 -14.33 -0.66 6.56
N LEU A 63 -14.09 0.42 5.79
CA LEU A 63 -15.20 1.19 5.21
C LEU A 63 -16.03 0.37 4.23
N SER A 64 -15.43 -0.59 3.53
CA SER A 64 -16.18 -1.53 2.68
C SER A 64 -17.02 -2.50 3.51
N ALA A 65 -16.57 -2.86 4.73
CA ALA A 65 -17.37 -3.65 5.66
C ALA A 65 -18.53 -2.84 6.26
N ASP A 66 -18.33 -1.55 6.52
CA ASP A 66 -19.39 -0.64 6.95
C ASP A 66 -20.45 -0.48 5.85
N GLU A 67 -20.04 -0.31 4.59
CA GLU A 67 -20.95 -0.27 3.44
C GLU A 67 -21.72 -1.59 3.26
N ASP A 68 -21.06 -2.73 3.45
CA ASP A 68 -21.70 -4.05 3.41
C ASP A 68 -22.76 -4.21 4.53
N GLU A 69 -22.47 -3.71 5.74
CA GLU A 69 -23.43 -3.74 6.85
C GLU A 69 -24.70 -2.93 6.54
N ILE A 70 -24.57 -1.77 5.87
CA ILE A 70 -25.72 -0.96 5.46
C ILE A 70 -26.59 -1.72 4.44
N ASN A 71 -25.96 -2.42 3.49
CA ASN A 71 -26.69 -3.11 2.43
C ASN A 71 -27.30 -4.44 2.89
N ASN A 72 -26.63 -5.17 3.80
CA ASN A 72 -27.01 -6.52 4.21
C ASN A 72 -27.53 -6.61 5.65
N GLY A 73 -27.56 -5.51 6.40
CA GLY A 73 -28.03 -5.43 7.80
C GLY A 73 -27.13 -6.13 8.83
N THR A 74 -26.17 -6.95 8.38
CA THR A 74 -25.27 -7.76 9.19
C THR A 74 -23.82 -7.38 8.90
N ARG A 75 -23.01 -7.24 9.94
CA ARG A 75 -21.60 -6.87 9.78
C ARG A 75 -20.77 -8.10 9.42
N ARG A 76 -20.36 -8.22 8.15
CA ARG A 76 -19.60 -9.38 7.63
C ARG A 76 -18.09 -9.12 7.57
N GLU A 77 -17.57 -8.40 8.56
CA GLU A 77 -16.17 -8.00 8.61
C GLU A 77 -15.22 -9.20 8.55
N GLY A 78 -15.54 -10.30 9.24
CA GLY A 78 -14.73 -11.53 9.23
C GLY A 78 -14.62 -12.18 7.84
N MET A 79 -15.70 -12.15 7.04
CA MET A 79 -15.69 -12.69 5.67
C MET A 79 -14.81 -11.82 4.75
N LEU A 80 -14.94 -10.49 4.85
CA LEU A 80 -14.12 -9.56 4.07
C LEU A 80 -12.64 -9.65 4.45
N LEU A 81 -12.32 -9.71 5.75
CA LEU A 81 -10.97 -9.95 6.26
C LEU A 81 -10.40 -11.29 5.79
N GLY A 82 -11.23 -12.34 5.81
CA GLY A 82 -10.88 -13.66 5.26
C GLY A 82 -10.53 -13.58 3.77
N MET A 83 -11.36 -12.92 2.96
CA MET A 83 -11.12 -12.72 1.54
C MET A 83 -9.83 -11.92 1.28
N ASN A 84 -9.59 -10.84 2.03
CA ASN A 84 -8.33 -10.11 1.95
C ASN A 84 -7.12 -10.99 2.31
N ALA A 85 -7.23 -11.84 3.32
CA ALA A 85 -6.16 -12.77 3.70
C ALA A 85 -5.87 -13.81 2.61
N LEU A 86 -6.90 -14.27 1.88
CA LEU A 86 -6.74 -15.21 0.76
C LEU A 86 -5.92 -14.63 -0.38
N PHE A 87 -5.99 -13.33 -0.63
CA PHE A 87 -5.17 -12.68 -1.67
C PHE A 87 -3.80 -12.24 -1.13
N THR A 88 -3.76 -11.66 0.07
CA THR A 88 -2.52 -11.07 0.60
C THR A 88 -1.48 -12.10 1.01
N LYS A 89 -1.88 -13.26 1.55
CA LYS A 89 -0.92 -14.29 1.98
C LYS A 89 -0.16 -14.92 0.80
N PRO A 90 -0.81 -15.40 -0.27
CA PRO A 90 -0.09 -15.90 -1.44
C PRO A 90 0.70 -14.79 -2.15
N ALA A 91 0.16 -13.57 -2.22
CA ALA A 91 0.87 -12.44 -2.81
C ALA A 91 2.18 -12.11 -2.06
N ALA A 92 2.22 -12.29 -0.73
CA ALA A 92 3.44 -12.12 0.05
C ALA A 92 4.55 -13.10 -0.37
N SER A 93 4.20 -14.32 -0.80
CA SER A 93 5.16 -15.30 -1.33
C SER A 93 5.73 -14.92 -2.69
N LEU A 94 5.03 -14.10 -3.48
CA LEU A 94 5.54 -13.64 -4.78
C LEU A 94 6.76 -12.72 -4.63
N GLY A 95 6.87 -11.97 -3.52
CA GLY A 95 7.99 -11.07 -3.27
C GLY A 95 9.35 -11.79 -3.29
N PRO A 96 9.56 -12.81 -2.43
CA PRO A 96 10.77 -13.62 -2.45
C PRO A 96 11.02 -14.32 -3.78
N ILE A 97 9.98 -14.80 -4.46
CA ILE A 97 10.11 -15.45 -5.78
C ILE A 97 10.71 -14.46 -6.80
N VAL A 98 10.14 -13.26 -6.89
CA VAL A 98 10.64 -12.20 -7.77
C VAL A 98 12.06 -11.79 -7.39
N ALA A 99 12.35 -11.69 -6.08
CA ALA A 99 13.69 -11.37 -5.59
C ALA A 99 14.72 -12.41 -6.04
N THR A 100 14.43 -13.70 -5.87
CA THR A 100 15.34 -14.79 -6.30
C THR A 100 15.58 -14.74 -7.80
N ILE A 101 14.51 -14.62 -8.60
CA ILE A 101 14.63 -14.56 -10.07
C ILE A 101 15.52 -13.38 -10.50
N VAL A 102 15.29 -12.20 -9.93
CA VAL A 102 16.09 -11.01 -10.27
C VAL A 102 17.54 -11.21 -9.84
N LEU A 103 17.81 -11.67 -8.62
CA LEU A 103 19.18 -11.87 -8.16
C LEU A 103 19.94 -12.91 -9.02
N GLU A 104 19.28 -13.98 -9.43
CA GLU A 104 19.85 -15.00 -10.31
C GLU A 104 20.16 -14.45 -11.70
N LEU A 105 19.21 -13.72 -12.31
CA LEU A 105 19.39 -13.09 -13.63
C LEU A 105 20.52 -12.07 -13.66
N PHE A 106 20.77 -11.39 -12.54
CA PHE A 106 21.83 -10.40 -12.39
C PHE A 106 23.13 -10.97 -11.78
N LEU A 107 23.27 -12.30 -11.79
CA LEU A 107 24.49 -13.02 -11.40
C LEU A 107 24.96 -12.69 -9.97
N TYR A 108 24.01 -12.54 -9.06
CA TYR A 108 24.31 -12.28 -7.65
C TYR A 108 25.15 -13.42 -7.06
N ASN A 109 26.29 -13.06 -6.46
CA ASN A 109 27.20 -14.02 -5.83
C ASN A 109 27.28 -13.79 -4.32
N SER A 110 26.55 -14.58 -3.53
CA SER A 110 26.56 -14.45 -2.06
C SER A 110 27.92 -14.70 -1.39
N GLY A 111 28.88 -15.32 -2.09
CA GLY A 111 30.23 -15.59 -1.57
C GLY A 111 31.26 -14.52 -1.93
N SER A 112 30.88 -13.46 -2.64
CA SER A 112 31.77 -12.37 -3.01
C SER A 112 31.53 -11.13 -2.15
N ASP A 113 32.59 -10.57 -1.57
CA ASP A 113 32.54 -9.30 -0.83
C ASP A 113 32.23 -8.10 -1.75
N ILE A 114 32.57 -8.22 -3.04
CA ILE A 114 32.35 -7.19 -4.06
C ILE A 114 31.49 -7.76 -5.18
N GLN A 115 30.34 -7.16 -5.41
CA GLN A 115 29.46 -7.52 -6.53
C GLN A 115 29.85 -6.75 -7.79
N SER A 116 29.54 -7.33 -8.95
CA SER A 116 29.74 -6.64 -10.23
C SER A 116 28.78 -5.44 -10.37
N ALA A 117 29.16 -4.45 -11.18
CA ALA A 117 28.27 -3.33 -11.51
C ALA A 117 26.94 -3.79 -12.11
N PHE A 118 26.96 -4.88 -12.90
CA PHE A 118 25.75 -5.49 -13.45
C PHE A 118 24.83 -6.02 -12.33
N THR A 119 25.40 -6.72 -11.35
CA THR A 119 24.67 -7.23 -10.20
C THR A 119 24.05 -6.12 -9.35
N LEU A 120 24.79 -5.03 -9.14
CA LEU A 120 24.29 -3.87 -8.39
C LEU A 120 23.05 -3.24 -9.04
N ILE A 121 23.03 -3.14 -10.38
CA ILE A 121 21.83 -2.67 -11.11
C ILE A 121 20.63 -3.60 -10.86
N GLY A 122 20.85 -4.91 -10.81
CA GLY A 122 19.79 -5.88 -10.48
C GLY A 122 19.20 -5.67 -9.09
N ILE A 123 20.07 -5.40 -8.10
CA ILE A 123 19.66 -5.08 -6.73
C ILE A 123 18.86 -3.77 -6.71
N ASP A 124 19.31 -2.74 -7.42
CA ASP A 124 18.59 -1.46 -7.51
C ASP A 124 17.22 -1.59 -8.18
N ILE A 125 17.11 -2.41 -9.23
CA ILE A 125 15.83 -2.75 -9.87
C ILE A 125 14.90 -3.43 -8.87
N LEU A 126 15.41 -4.39 -8.10
CA LEU A 126 14.63 -5.15 -7.13
C LEU A 126 14.06 -4.28 -6.01
N PHE A 127 14.85 -3.34 -5.49
CA PHE A 127 14.46 -2.54 -4.32
C PHE A 127 13.77 -1.20 -4.66
N LEU A 128 14.01 -0.65 -5.86
CA LEU A 128 13.45 0.65 -6.24
C LEU A 128 12.45 0.54 -7.38
N LEU A 129 12.85 -0.04 -8.52
CA LEU A 129 12.03 -0.02 -9.73
C LEU A 129 10.79 -0.91 -9.61
N ILE A 130 10.95 -2.17 -9.19
CA ILE A 130 9.83 -3.11 -9.06
C ILE A 130 8.79 -2.59 -8.05
N PRO A 131 9.16 -2.19 -6.81
CA PRO A 131 8.20 -1.65 -5.87
C PRO A 131 7.57 -0.33 -6.32
N ALA A 132 8.29 0.51 -7.10
CA ALA A 132 7.73 1.73 -7.67
C ALA A 132 6.60 1.41 -8.66
N ILE A 133 6.79 0.45 -9.56
CA ILE A 133 5.79 0.01 -10.54
C ILE A 133 4.57 -0.58 -9.84
N VAL A 134 4.77 -1.53 -8.91
CA VAL A 134 3.68 -2.16 -8.15
C VAL A 134 2.91 -1.12 -7.33
N THR A 135 3.63 -0.17 -6.72
CA THR A 135 2.98 0.94 -6.00
C THR A 135 2.18 1.81 -6.96
N ALA A 136 2.72 2.19 -8.11
CA ALA A 136 2.01 3.02 -9.09
C ALA A 136 0.68 2.36 -9.54
N ILE A 137 0.71 1.06 -9.83
CA ILE A 137 -0.49 0.27 -10.15
C ILE A 137 -1.50 0.32 -9.01
N SER A 138 -1.05 0.14 -7.75
CA SER A 138 -1.96 0.21 -6.59
C SER A 138 -2.64 1.58 -6.43
N LEU A 139 -1.96 2.68 -6.80
CA LEU A 139 -2.53 4.02 -6.74
C LEU A 139 -3.60 4.26 -7.80
N ILE A 140 -3.50 3.61 -8.96
CA ILE A 140 -4.55 3.65 -9.98
C ILE A 140 -5.84 3.05 -9.41
N PHE A 141 -5.77 1.88 -8.77
CA PHE A 141 -6.95 1.29 -8.12
C PHE A 141 -7.49 2.16 -6.98
N MET A 142 -6.60 2.74 -6.16
CA MET A 142 -7.00 3.67 -5.09
C MET A 142 -7.63 4.96 -5.63
N TYR A 143 -7.27 5.37 -6.85
CA TYR A 143 -7.91 6.51 -7.50
C TYR A 143 -9.38 6.23 -7.80
N PHE A 144 -9.76 5.02 -8.19
CA PHE A 144 -11.15 4.65 -8.43
C PHE A 144 -11.94 4.28 -7.16
N TYR A 145 -11.27 4.20 -5.99
CA TYR A 145 -11.93 3.89 -4.73
C TYR A 145 -13.03 4.93 -4.39
N PRO A 146 -14.32 4.53 -4.24
CA PRO A 146 -15.44 5.46 -4.22
C PRO A 146 -15.78 6.03 -2.83
N LEU A 147 -15.35 5.39 -1.74
CA LEU A 147 -15.73 5.77 -0.37
C LEU A 147 -14.85 6.91 0.16
N HIS A 148 -15.08 8.11 -0.35
CA HIS A 148 -14.44 9.35 0.11
C HIS A 148 -15.37 10.56 -0.03
N GLY A 149 -15.01 11.68 0.61
CA GLY A 149 -15.76 12.95 0.49
C GLY A 149 -17.18 12.83 1.00
N GLU A 150 -18.15 13.37 0.25
CA GLU A 150 -19.58 13.33 0.62
C GLU A 150 -20.14 11.91 0.73
N LYS A 151 -19.81 11.02 -0.21
CA LYS A 151 -20.23 9.60 -0.14
C LYS A 151 -19.84 8.94 1.19
N LEU A 152 -18.63 9.21 1.68
CA LEU A 152 -18.15 8.69 2.96
C LEU A 152 -18.91 9.30 4.15
N LYS A 153 -19.29 10.58 4.08
CA LYS A 153 -20.09 11.24 5.13
C LYS A 153 -21.51 10.65 5.17
N ASP A 154 -22.16 10.56 4.01
CA ASP A 154 -23.52 10.01 3.88
C ASP A 154 -23.59 8.58 4.41
N MET A 155 -22.60 7.76 4.05
CA MET A 155 -22.48 6.37 4.49
C MET A 155 -22.35 6.28 6.03
N ARG A 156 -21.56 7.16 6.66
CA ARG A 156 -21.45 7.21 8.14
C ARG A 156 -22.75 7.61 8.81
N VAL A 157 -23.45 8.63 8.29
CA VAL A 157 -24.74 9.06 8.84
C VAL A 157 -25.75 7.92 8.79
N LYS A 158 -25.82 7.19 7.67
CA LYS A 158 -26.69 6.00 7.54
C LYS A 158 -26.33 4.91 8.54
N LEU A 159 -25.03 4.61 8.69
CA LEU A 159 -24.55 3.60 9.64
C LEU A 159 -24.92 3.96 11.08
N ASP A 160 -24.70 5.21 11.48
CA ASP A 160 -25.00 5.70 12.83
C ASP A 160 -26.49 5.57 13.14
N GLN A 161 -27.37 5.91 12.18
CA GLN A 161 -28.82 5.75 12.32
C GLN A 161 -29.22 4.28 12.54
N ILE A 162 -28.67 3.35 11.74
CA ILE A 162 -28.90 1.91 11.90
C ILE A 162 -28.46 1.43 13.29
N HIS A 163 -27.32 1.92 13.80
CA HIS A 163 -26.82 1.55 15.12
C HIS A 163 -27.68 2.09 16.25
N ILE A 164 -28.25 3.29 16.11
CA ILE A 164 -29.22 3.84 17.08
C ILE A 164 -30.48 2.98 17.12
N GLU A 165 -31.05 2.64 15.95
CA GLU A 165 -32.25 1.83 15.85
C GLU A 165 -32.07 0.41 16.41
N LYS A 166 -30.94 -0.24 16.10
CA LYS A 166 -30.58 -1.56 16.67
C LYS A 166 -30.48 -1.48 18.20
N LYS A 167 -29.85 -0.44 18.75
CA LYS A 167 -29.73 -0.23 20.21
C LYS A 167 -31.08 0.02 20.88
N ALA A 168 -31.99 0.74 20.23
CA ALA A 168 -33.33 0.97 20.74
C ALA A 168 -34.13 -0.35 20.85
N LYS A 169 -34.08 -1.18 19.80
CA LYS A 169 -34.76 -2.49 19.78
C LYS A 169 -34.24 -3.50 20.82
N MET A 170 -32.98 -3.39 21.23
CA MET A 170 -32.40 -4.27 22.27
C MET A 170 -32.76 -3.85 23.71
N LYS A 171 -33.33 -2.65 23.90
CA LYS A 171 -33.71 -2.13 25.24
C LYS A 171 -35.18 -2.36 25.59
N THR A 172 -36.00 -2.73 24.61
CA THR A 172 -37.40 -3.21 24.75
C THR A 172 -37.42 -4.72 24.86
#